data_AF-A0A2T4CLY4-F1
#
_entry.id   AF-A0A2T4CLY4-F1
#
_cell.length_a   1.000
_cell.length_b   1.000
_cell.length_c   1.000
_cell.angle_alpha   90.00
_cell.angle_beta   90.00
_cell.angle_gamma   90.00
#
_symmetry.space_group_name_H-M   'P 1'
#
loop_
_entity.id
_entity.type
_entity.pdbx_description
1 polymer ?
#
loop_
_entity_poly.entity_id
_entity_poly.type
_entity_poly.pdbx_seq_one_letter_code
_entity_poly.pdbx_strand_id
1 'polypeptide(L)'
;MSRILPAPWLSLFLLIVWLLLQNSVSFGLVVLGAILATAIPLYTFRARDFPLTIHRPGTAVVYFLVLLVDIVVSNIDIAKIILLPRKKIKPALIEYPLDLTNQVP
;
A
#
# COMPACT_ATOMS: atom_id res chain seq x y z
N MET A 1 -2.13 2.57 27.61
CA MET A 1 -0.73 2.45 28.09
C MET A 1 0.21 2.80 26.94
N SER A 2 0.89 3.94 27.09
CA SER A 2 1.99 4.50 26.27
C SER A 2 2.00 4.17 24.76
N ARG A 3 1.06 4.71 23.98
CA ARG A 3 1.16 4.77 22.51
C ARG A 3 2.14 5.89 22.11
N ILE A 4 3.43 5.67 22.34
CA ILE A 4 4.49 6.61 21.92
C ILE A 4 4.58 6.64 20.37
N LEU A 5 4.02 5.64 19.69
CA LEU A 5 3.91 5.58 18.23
C LEU A 5 2.45 5.35 17.81
N PRO A 6 1.72 6.38 17.34
CA PRO A 6 0.34 6.23 16.89
C PRO A 6 0.17 5.29 15.69
N ALA A 7 1.22 5.11 14.88
CA ALA A 7 1.22 4.26 13.69
C ALA A 7 2.60 3.58 13.48
N PRO A 8 2.88 2.47 14.19
CA PRO A 8 4.18 1.80 14.11
C PRO A 8 4.48 1.27 12.70
N TRP A 9 3.45 0.80 11.98
CA TRP A 9 3.61 0.31 10.60
C TRP A 9 3.98 1.43 9.62
N LEU A 10 3.40 2.62 9.79
CA LEU A 10 3.72 3.77 8.94
C LEU A 10 5.15 4.26 9.21
N SER A 11 5.58 4.24 10.47
CA SER A 11 6.96 4.58 10.84
C SER A 11 7.95 3.59 10.22
N LEU A 12 7.67 2.29 10.30
CA LEU A 12 8.49 1.25 9.69
C LEU A 12 8.52 1.39 8.15
N PHE A 13 7.38 1.63 7.53
CA PHE A 13 7.28 1.85 6.09
C PHE A 13 8.10 3.07 5.64
N LEU A 14 7.98 4.21 6.34
CA LEU A 14 8.77 5.41 6.07
C LEU A 14 10.26 5.15 6.21
N LEU A 15 10.69 4.42 7.24
CA LEU A 15 12.09 4.07 7.44
C LEU A 15 12.61 3.17 6.30
N ILE A 16 11.84 2.16 5.88
CA ILE A 16 12.19 1.28 4.77
C ILE A 16 12.32 2.08 3.47
N VAL A 17 11.32 2.92 3.15
CA VAL A 17 11.34 3.76 1.95
C VAL A 17 12.51 4.75 1.99
N TRP A 18 12.79 5.35 3.15
CA TRP A 18 13.94 6.22 3.35
C TRP A 18 15.26 5.51 3.07
N LEU A 19 15.46 4.31 3.62
CA LEU A 19 16.66 3.52 3.40
C LEU A 19 16.76 2.99 1.96
N LEU A 20 15.64 2.68 1.31
CA LEU A 20 15.62 2.30 -0.11
C LEU A 20 15.99 3.47 -1.03
N LEU A 21 15.54 4.68 -0.68
CA LEU A 21 15.91 5.90 -1.40
C LEU A 21 17.41 6.20 -1.26
N GLN A 22 17.94 5.92 -0.08
CA GLN A 22 19.34 6.09 0.24
C GLN A 22 20.12 4.84 -0.16
N ASN A 23 20.65 4.81 -1.39
CA ASN A 23 21.49 3.71 -1.95
C ASN A 23 22.72 3.29 -1.09
N SER A 24 22.93 3.86 0.09
CA SER A 24 23.99 3.49 1.03
C SER A 24 23.49 3.57 2.46
N VAL A 25 23.67 2.49 3.22
CA VAL A 25 23.26 2.43 4.63
C VAL A 25 24.45 2.84 5.51
N SER A 26 24.41 4.08 6.02
CA SER A 26 25.31 4.52 7.08
C SER A 26 24.56 4.64 8.40
N PHE A 27 25.26 4.48 9.53
CA PHE A 27 24.64 4.59 10.86
C PHE A 27 23.94 5.95 11.05
N GLY A 28 24.51 7.04 10.55
CA GLY A 28 23.91 8.37 10.62
C GLY A 28 22.59 8.48 9.82
N LEU A 29 22.53 7.86 8.65
CA LEU A 29 21.33 7.85 7.80
C LEU A 29 20.19 7.03 8.41
N VAL A 30 20.53 5.94 9.10
CA VAL A 30 19.56 5.12 9.85
C VAL A 30 19.00 5.90 11.04
N VAL A 31 19.85 6.57 11.81
CA VAL A 31 19.42 7.38 12.97
C VAL A 31 18.54 8.55 12.53
N LEU A 32 18.96 9.29 11.50
CA LEU A 32 18.19 10.41 10.97
C LEU A 32 16.85 9.94 10.36
N GLY A 33 16.87 8.82 9.63
CA GLY A 33 15.67 8.17 9.11
C GLY A 33 14.70 7.76 10.21
N ALA A 34 15.19 7.19 11.33
CA ALA A 34 14.35 6.78 12.46
C ALA A 34 13.70 7.99 13.17
N ILE A 35 14.43 9.10 13.31
CA ILE A 35 13.90 10.35 13.87
C ILE A 35 12.77 10.87 12.97
N LEU A 36 12.99 10.96 11.66
CA LEU A 36 11.97 11.43 10.72
C LEU A 36 10.76 10.47 10.67
N ALA A 37 11.02 9.16 10.58
CA ALA A 37 10.00 8.13 10.51
C ALA A 37 9.11 8.09 11.75
N THR A 38 9.56 8.60 12.90
CA THR A 38 8.74 8.73 14.10
C THR A 38 8.07 10.10 14.21
N ALA A 39 8.79 11.19 13.89
CA ALA A 39 8.27 12.55 13.93
C ALA A 39 7.11 12.81 12.96
N ILE A 40 7.19 12.25 11.73
CA ILE A 40 6.16 12.40 10.70
C ILE A 40 4.81 11.83 11.17
N PRO A 41 4.69 10.55 11.55
CA PRO A 41 3.41 10.02 12.05
C PRO A 41 2.90 10.71 13.30
N LEU A 42 3.77 11.25 14.17
CA LEU A 42 3.35 12.05 15.33
C LEU A 42 2.66 13.35 14.89
N TYR A 43 3.21 14.06 13.89
CA TYR A 43 2.61 15.28 13.36
C TYR A 43 1.35 15.00 12.54
N THR A 44 1.38 13.99 11.67
CA THR A 44 0.28 13.63 10.77
C THR A 44 -0.87 12.90 11.49
N PHE A 45 -0.69 12.45 12.73
CA PHE A 45 -1.74 11.72 13.46
C PHE A 45 -3.03 12.53 13.61
N ARG A 46 -2.92 13.85 13.78
CA ARG A 46 -4.08 14.74 13.98
C ARG A 46 -4.94 14.91 12.72
N ALA A 47 -4.38 14.66 11.54
CA ALA A 47 -5.07 14.74 10.26
C ALA A 47 -5.56 13.36 9.77
N ARG A 48 -5.45 12.32 10.60
CA ARG A 48 -5.80 10.95 10.18
C ARG A 48 -7.25 10.64 10.57
N ASP A 49 -8.15 10.77 9.60
CA ASP A 49 -9.56 10.36 9.77
C ASP A 49 -9.72 8.84 9.85
N PHE A 50 -8.74 8.09 9.30
CA PHE A 50 -8.77 6.62 9.21
C PHE A 50 -7.52 5.99 9.84
N PRO A 51 -7.61 5.40 11.05
CA PRO A 51 -6.49 4.72 11.68
C PRO A 51 -6.21 3.36 10.99
N LEU A 52 -5.14 3.29 10.18
CA LEU A 52 -4.64 2.01 9.63
C LEU A 52 -4.28 1.05 10.75
N THR A 53 -5.13 0.05 10.98
CA THR A 53 -4.91 -1.01 11.98
C THR A 53 -4.75 -2.35 11.26
N ILE A 54 -3.50 -2.76 11.06
CA ILE A 54 -3.18 -4.08 10.49
C ILE A 54 -3.32 -5.13 11.60
N HIS A 55 -4.44 -5.84 11.61
CA HIS A 55 -4.69 -6.91 12.58
C HIS A 55 -3.93 -8.20 12.25
N ARG A 56 -3.69 -8.48 10.95
CA ARG A 56 -3.04 -9.71 10.47
C ARG A 56 -2.02 -9.39 9.37
N PRO A 57 -0.74 -9.11 9.72
CA PRO A 57 0.27 -8.73 8.72
C PRO A 57 0.55 -9.84 7.70
N GLY A 58 0.49 -11.11 8.11
CA GLY A 58 0.66 -12.24 7.18
C GLY A 58 -0.42 -12.27 6.09
N THR A 59 -1.68 -12.03 6.45
CA THR A 59 -2.78 -11.97 5.48
C THR A 59 -2.63 -10.78 4.53
N ALA A 60 -2.14 -9.63 5.02
CA ALA A 60 -1.88 -8.48 4.17
C ALA A 60 -0.79 -8.77 3.11
N VAL A 61 0.26 -9.50 3.46
CA VAL A 61 1.29 -9.93 2.49
C VAL A 61 0.71 -10.88 1.45
N VAL A 62 -0.13 -11.84 1.86
CA VAL A 62 -0.81 -12.75 0.92
C VAL A 62 -1.69 -11.96 -0.06
N TYR A 63 -2.51 -11.03 0.44
CA TYR A 63 -3.33 -10.17 -0.43
C TYR A 63 -2.48 -9.30 -1.35
N PHE A 64 -1.35 -8.78 -0.88
CA PHE A 64 -0.42 -8.03 -1.72
C PHE A 64 0.15 -8.89 -2.86
N LEU A 65 0.53 -10.14 -2.59
CA LEU A 65 1.00 -11.06 -3.63
C LEU A 65 -0.12 -11.44 -4.61
N VAL A 66 -1.33 -11.72 -4.13
CA VAL A 66 -2.51 -11.97 -4.98
C VAL A 66 -2.77 -10.77 -5.89
N LEU A 67 -2.74 -9.55 -5.33
CA LEU A 67 -2.90 -8.32 -6.09
C LEU A 67 -1.85 -8.19 -7.21
N LEU A 68 -0.58 -8.51 -6.94
CA LEU A 68 0.47 -8.48 -7.96
C LEU A 68 0.22 -9.50 -9.08
N VAL A 69 -0.22 -10.71 -8.73
CA VAL A 69 -0.58 -11.74 -9.71
C VAL A 69 -1.75 -11.27 -10.58
N ASP A 70 -2.79 -10.73 -9.96
CA ASP A 70 -3.97 -10.21 -10.68
C ASP A 70 -3.59 -9.07 -11.63
N ILE A 71 -2.69 -8.17 -11.21
CA ILE A 71 -2.15 -7.11 -12.08
C ILE A 71 -1.43 -7.72 -13.29
N VAL A 72 -0.55 -8.69 -13.08
CA VAL A 72 0.21 -9.32 -14.18
C VAL A 72 -0.72 -10.04 -15.15
N VAL A 73 -1.66 -10.85 -14.64
CA VAL A 73 -2.63 -11.59 -15.46
C VAL A 73 -3.52 -10.63 -16.25
N SER A 74 -4.03 -9.57 -15.61
CA SER A 74 -4.85 -8.55 -16.26
C SER A 74 -4.11 -7.85 -17.40
N ASN A 75 -2.84 -7.49 -17.21
CA ASN A 75 -2.01 -6.90 -18.26
C ASN A 75 -1.78 -7.87 -19.43
N ILE A 76 -1.56 -9.15 -19.16
CA ILE A 76 -1.43 -10.19 -20.19
C ILE A 76 -2.73 -10.32 -20.99
N ASP A 77 -3.89 -10.29 -20.32
CA ASP A 77 -5.18 -10.43 -20.98
C ASP A 77 -5.52 -9.22 -21.84
N ILE A 78 -5.19 -8.01 -21.39
CA ILE A 78 -5.26 -6.79 -22.20
C ILE A 78 -4.30 -6.87 -23.39
N ALA A 79 -3.06 -7.31 -23.19
CA ALA A 79 -2.08 -7.47 -24.27
C ALA A 79 -2.57 -8.45 -25.35
N LYS A 80 -3.18 -9.57 -24.95
CA LYS A 80 -3.82 -10.51 -25.90
C LYS A 80 -4.98 -9.86 -26.66
N ILE A 81 -5.77 -9.00 -26.01
CA ILE A 81 -6.87 -8.27 -26.68
C ILE A 81 -6.34 -7.34 -27.76
N ILE A 82 -5.23 -6.64 -27.50
CA ILE A 82 -4.61 -5.71 -28.44
C ILE A 82 -3.92 -6.44 -29.60
N LEU A 83 -3.20 -7.53 -29.32
CA LEU A 83 -2.40 -8.26 -30.31
C LEU A 83 -3.22 -9.18 -31.23
N LEU A 84 -4.39 -9.68 -30.79
CA LEU A 84 -5.20 -10.58 -31.60
C LEU A 84 -6.25 -9.82 -32.44
N PRO A 85 -6.29 -10.00 -33.77
CA PRO A 85 -7.13 -9.21 -34.69
C PRO A 85 -8.64 -9.50 -34.62
N ARG A 86 -9.12 -10.30 -33.65
CA ARG A 86 -10.50 -10.85 -33.65
C ARG A 86 -11.30 -10.73 -32.34
N LYS A 87 -10.83 -9.99 -31.33
CA LYS A 87 -11.68 -9.76 -30.14
C LYS A 87 -12.62 -8.57 -30.36
N LYS A 88 -13.90 -8.86 -30.62
CA LYS A 88 -14.99 -7.88 -30.52
C LYS A 88 -15.20 -7.53 -29.05
N ILE A 89 -14.54 -6.46 -28.58
CA ILE A 89 -14.77 -5.91 -27.24
C ILE A 89 -16.19 -5.34 -27.22
N LYS A 90 -17.02 -5.78 -26.26
CA LYS A 90 -18.35 -5.24 -26.03
C LYS A 90 -18.32 -4.43 -24.73
N PRO A 91 -18.28 -3.08 -24.79
CA PRO A 91 -18.36 -2.27 -23.59
C PRO A 91 -19.75 -2.46 -22.96
N ALA A 92 -19.79 -2.64 -21.65
CA ALA A 92 -21.01 -2.72 -20.87
C ALA A 92 -20.80 -1.96 -19.56
N LEU A 93 -21.82 -1.20 -19.15
CA LEU A 93 -21.88 -0.62 -17.81
C LEU A 93 -22.60 -1.63 -16.91
N ILE A 94 -21.94 -2.07 -15.85
CA ILE A 94 -22.48 -3.04 -14.90
C ILE A 94 -22.46 -2.38 -13.53
N GLU A 95 -23.62 -2.28 -12.89
CA GLU A 95 -23.73 -1.87 -11.49
C GLU A 95 -23.49 -3.11 -10.61
N TYR A 96 -22.45 -3.04 -9.77
CA TYR A 96 -22.10 -4.11 -8.84
C TYR A 96 -22.40 -3.64 -7.40
N PRO A 97 -23.35 -4.27 -6.68
CA PRO A 97 -23.69 -3.84 -5.33
C PRO A 97 -22.51 -4.12 -4.39
N LEU A 98 -21.97 -3.06 -3.80
CA LEU A 98 -20.90 -3.13 -2.80
C LEU A 98 -21.51 -3.09 -1.41
N ASP A 99 -21.27 -4.13 -0.61
CA ASP A 99 -21.66 -4.18 0.80
C ASP A 99 -20.49 -3.72 1.71
N LEU A 100 -19.93 -2.55 1.38
CA LEU A 100 -18.82 -1.98 2.15
C LEU A 100 -19.39 -1.13 3.30
N THR A 101 -19.22 -1.62 4.52
CA THR A 101 -19.70 -0.94 5.73
C THR A 101 -18.81 0.23 6.17
N ASN A 102 -17.54 0.23 5.72
CA ASN A 102 -16.57 1.26 6.07
C ASN A 102 -16.29 2.16 4.87
N GLN A 103 -16.16 3.47 5.11
CA GLN A 103 -15.72 4.40 4.08
C GLN A 103 -14.31 4.02 3.61
N VAL A 104 -14.13 3.97 2.29
CA VAL A 104 -12.83 3.71 1.66
C VAL A 104 -11.92 4.92 1.94
N PRO A 105 -10.64 4.73 2.34
CA PRO A 105 -9.67 5.81 2.43
C PRO A 105 -9.34 6.42 1.06
#